data_AF-U2E0B4-F1
#
_entry.id   AF-U2E0B4-F1
#
_cell.length_a   1.000
_cell.length_b   1.000
_cell.length_c   1.000
_cell.angle_alpha   90.00
_cell.angle_beta   90.00
_cell.angle_gamma   90.00
#
_symmetry.space_group_name_H-M   'P 1'
#
loop_
_entity.id
_entity.type
_entity.pdbx_description
1 polymer ?
#
loop_
_entity_poly.entity_id
_entity_poly.type
_entity_poly.pdbx_seq_one_letter_code
_entity_poly.pdbx_strand_id
1 'polypeptide(L)'
;MKKTSIFMAIAAAAGLASCTAQSPKANLKTDIDSLSYSIGMSQTQGLKGYLVGRLDVDTAYMADFIKGLNEGASKTSKKDVAYMAGLQIGQQISNQMMKGINQELFAGDSTKTISKENFIAGFIAGTLEKTNVMTMEAAQEYTRTAMDAIKEKAMEEKYADNKAAGEKFLEENKAKEGVQTTPSGLQYKVITEGKGEVPADTCKVKVHYKGTLIDGTEFDSSYKRNEPSTFRANQVIKGWTEALTMMPVGSKWELYIPQNLAYGSRESGQIKPFSTLVFEVELLGIEKEK
;
A
#
# COMPACT_ATOMS: atom_id res chain seq x y z
N MET A 1 24.98 36.49 48.91
CA MET A 1 25.24 35.39 47.95
C MET A 1 26.29 35.87 46.96
N LYS A 2 27.46 35.22 46.91
CA LYS A 2 28.58 35.61 46.04
C LYS A 2 28.20 35.34 44.58
N LYS A 3 28.30 36.35 43.72
CA LYS A 3 28.16 36.20 42.26
C LYS A 3 29.40 35.45 41.75
N THR A 4 29.31 34.13 41.63
CA THR A 4 30.30 33.33 40.91
C THR A 4 30.00 33.44 39.42
N SER A 5 30.63 34.41 38.75
CA SER A 5 30.67 34.47 37.29
C SER A 5 31.54 33.31 36.79
N ILE A 6 30.90 32.24 36.30
CA ILE A 6 31.59 31.13 35.63
C ILE A 6 31.82 31.57 34.19
N PHE A 7 33.03 32.00 33.86
CA PHE A 7 33.46 32.19 32.48
C PHE A 7 33.66 30.81 31.83
N MET A 8 32.67 30.35 31.06
CA MET A 8 32.87 29.21 30.14
C MET A 8 33.82 29.66 29.01
N ALA A 9 35.00 29.06 28.94
CA ALA A 9 35.90 29.25 27.82
C ALA A 9 35.34 28.54 26.57
N ILE A 10 35.04 29.30 25.52
CA ILE A 10 34.55 28.77 24.24
C ILE A 10 35.73 28.66 23.28
N ALA A 11 35.97 27.45 22.76
CA ALA A 11 36.87 27.24 21.65
C ALA A 11 36.26 27.82 20.36
N ALA A 12 36.88 28.85 19.80
CA ALA A 12 36.45 29.44 18.53
C ALA A 12 36.88 28.52 17.37
N ALA A 13 35.92 27.80 16.78
CA ALA A 13 36.12 27.14 15.50
C ALA A 13 35.99 28.18 14.37
N ALA A 14 37.11 28.59 13.80
CA ALA A 14 37.14 29.44 12.61
C ALA A 14 36.71 28.61 11.38
N GLY A 15 35.51 28.88 10.86
CA GLY A 15 35.02 28.37 9.58
C GLY A 15 34.88 29.50 8.57
N LEU A 16 35.37 29.28 7.35
CA LEU A 16 35.46 30.25 6.25
C LEU A 16 34.11 30.89 5.90
N ALA A 17 34.13 32.21 5.73
CA ALA A 17 32.98 33.04 5.43
C ALA A 17 32.60 32.95 3.94
N SER A 18 31.34 32.61 3.66
CA SER A 18 30.63 32.97 2.43
C SER A 18 29.53 33.97 2.80
N CYS A 19 29.59 35.17 2.23
CA CYS A 19 28.95 36.39 2.75
C CYS A 19 27.44 36.55 2.44
N THR A 20 26.67 35.48 2.24
CA THR A 20 25.20 35.61 2.00
C THR A 20 24.32 34.74 2.90
N ALA A 21 24.91 33.92 3.78
CA ALA A 21 24.17 33.03 4.69
C ALA A 21 24.82 32.98 6.09
N GLN A 22 25.13 34.14 6.67
CA GLN A 22 25.90 34.17 7.92
C GLN A 22 25.00 33.86 9.12
N SER A 23 25.32 32.79 9.87
CA SER A 23 24.68 32.49 11.15
C SER A 23 24.73 33.71 12.09
N PRO A 24 23.70 33.95 12.92
CA PRO A 24 23.76 34.96 13.95
C PRO A 24 25.01 34.74 14.82
N LYS A 25 25.83 35.78 14.99
CA LYS A 25 26.99 35.70 15.89
C LYS A 25 26.50 35.77 17.33
N ALA A 26 26.79 34.73 18.11
CA ALA A 26 26.49 34.71 19.53
C ALA A 26 27.22 35.86 20.26
N ASN A 27 26.51 36.57 21.14
CA ASN A 27 27.04 37.66 21.93
C ASN A 27 26.71 37.42 23.42
N LEU A 28 27.59 36.70 24.12
CA LEU A 28 27.33 36.13 25.45
C LEU A 28 27.80 37.07 26.55
N LYS A 29 27.17 38.24 26.70
CA LYS A 29 27.59 39.27 27.66
C LYS A 29 26.97 39.07 29.05
N THR A 30 25.84 38.38 29.13
CA THR A 30 25.10 38.14 30.36
C THR A 30 24.86 36.65 30.61
N ASP A 31 24.49 36.32 31.84
CA ASP A 31 24.06 34.96 32.21
C ASP A 31 22.82 34.54 31.39
N ILE A 32 21.94 35.48 31.04
CA ILE A 32 20.76 35.23 30.21
C ILE A 32 21.19 34.93 28.76
N ASP A 33 22.13 35.68 28.19
CA ASP A 33 22.64 35.40 26.84
C ASP A 33 23.28 34.01 26.76
N SER A 34 24.06 33.67 27.79
CA SER A 34 24.70 32.35 27.94
C SER A 34 23.66 31.24 28.09
N LEU A 35 22.63 31.46 28.90
CA LEU A 35 21.50 30.55 29.07
C LEU A 35 20.75 30.35 27.74
N SER A 36 20.39 31.43 27.03
CA SER A 36 19.69 31.37 25.74
C SER A 36 20.48 30.57 24.70
N TYR A 37 21.79 30.81 24.62
CA TYR A 37 22.67 30.04 23.73
C TYR A 37 22.72 28.56 24.13
N SER A 38 22.86 28.26 25.42
CA SER A 38 22.90 26.88 25.91
C SER A 38 21.59 26.12 25.67
N ILE A 39 20.43 26.77 25.83
CA ILE A 39 19.11 26.21 25.51
C ILE A 39 19.03 25.93 24.01
N GLY A 40 19.45 26.89 23.17
CA GLY A 40 19.48 26.71 21.72
C GLY A 40 20.32 25.49 21.33
N MET A 41 21.53 25.35 21.89
CA MET A 41 22.39 24.19 21.65
C MET A 41 21.76 22.87 22.15
N SER A 42 21.22 22.85 23.37
CA SER A 42 20.68 21.61 23.95
C SER A 42 19.49 21.06 23.16
N GLN A 43 18.70 21.93 22.52
CA GLN A 43 17.57 21.52 21.68
C GLN A 43 17.98 20.95 20.31
N THR A 44 19.27 20.99 19.94
CA THR A 44 19.75 20.46 18.64
C THR A 44 20.18 18.99 18.68
N GLN A 45 20.05 18.32 19.83
CA GLN A 45 20.45 16.92 19.96
C GLN A 45 19.72 16.05 18.93
N GLY A 46 20.49 15.38 18.07
CA GLY A 46 19.96 14.52 16.99
C GLY A 46 19.50 15.27 15.72
N LEU A 47 19.46 16.60 15.72
CA LEU A 47 18.95 17.39 14.59
C LEU A 47 19.74 17.15 13.31
N LYS A 48 21.08 17.12 13.36
CA LYS A 48 21.90 16.81 12.17
C LYS A 48 21.57 15.44 11.58
N GLY A 49 21.37 14.43 12.43
CA GLY A 49 20.97 13.09 12.00
C GLY A 49 19.58 13.08 11.38
N TYR A 50 18.65 13.88 11.89
CA TYR A 50 17.33 14.08 11.29
C TYR A 50 17.40 14.80 9.94
N LEU A 51 18.18 15.87 9.83
CA LEU A 51 18.36 16.63 8.59
C LEU A 51 18.88 15.74 7.46
N VAL A 52 19.97 15.00 7.72
CA VAL A 52 20.59 14.13 6.71
C VAL A 52 19.77 12.86 6.50
N GLY A 53 19.31 12.20 7.58
CA GLY A 53 18.72 10.87 7.49
C GLY A 53 17.21 10.86 7.21
N ARG A 54 16.48 11.95 7.45
CA ARG A 54 15.01 11.99 7.28
C ARG A 54 14.55 13.05 6.30
N LEU A 55 15.20 14.22 6.29
CA LEU A 55 14.90 15.28 5.34
C LEU A 55 15.77 15.24 4.08
N ASP A 56 16.72 14.31 4.01
CA ASP A 56 17.64 14.13 2.87
C ASP A 56 18.42 15.42 2.52
N VAL A 57 18.75 16.21 3.55
CA VAL A 57 19.50 17.45 3.35
C VAL A 57 20.97 17.10 3.15
N ASP A 58 21.45 17.29 1.93
CA ASP A 58 22.88 17.17 1.62
C ASP A 58 23.68 18.25 2.36
N THR A 59 24.70 17.80 3.09
CA THR A 59 25.57 18.64 3.90
C THR A 59 26.36 19.67 3.09
N ALA A 60 26.48 19.51 1.77
CA ALA A 60 27.00 20.53 0.87
C ALA A 60 26.16 21.82 0.89
N TYR A 61 24.87 21.73 1.21
CA TYR A 61 23.91 22.85 1.19
C TYR A 61 23.52 23.33 2.60
N MET A 62 24.38 23.13 3.61
CA MET A 62 24.11 23.62 4.98
C MET A 62 23.98 25.15 5.06
N ALA A 63 24.62 25.89 4.15
CA ALA A 63 24.45 27.33 4.06
C ALA A 63 23.00 27.72 3.73
N ASP A 64 22.35 27.00 2.81
CA ASP A 64 20.94 27.21 2.46
C ASP A 64 20.01 26.80 3.61
N PHE A 65 20.34 25.72 4.33
CA PHE A 65 19.62 25.36 5.56
C PHE A 65 19.68 26.49 6.61
N ILE A 66 20.88 27.04 6.88
CA ILE A 66 21.07 28.14 7.84
C ILE A 66 20.30 29.38 7.39
N LYS A 67 20.32 29.71 6.09
CA LYS A 67 19.54 30.80 5.54
C LYS A 67 18.04 30.59 5.78
N GLY A 68 17.52 29.41 5.45
CA GLY A 68 16.11 29.07 5.66
C GLY A 68 15.70 29.12 7.14
N LEU A 69 16.55 28.62 8.04
CA LEU A 69 16.31 28.67 9.48
C LEU A 69 16.23 30.11 10.00
N ASN A 70 17.15 30.98 9.57
CA ASN A 70 17.16 32.38 9.96
C ASN A 70 15.95 33.15 9.40
N GLU A 71 15.59 32.90 8.14
CA GLU A 71 14.40 33.51 7.54
C GLU A 71 13.11 33.04 8.25
N GLY A 72 12.99 31.74 8.53
CA GLY A 72 11.83 31.18 9.24
C GLY A 72 11.70 31.69 10.68
N ALA A 73 12.81 31.94 11.37
CA ALA A 73 12.82 32.48 12.72
C ALA A 73 12.48 33.97 12.79
N SER A 74 12.70 34.73 11.71
CA SER A 74 12.53 36.20 11.70
C SER A 74 11.27 36.67 10.96
N LYS A 75 10.81 35.94 9.94
CA LYS A 75 9.63 36.28 9.14
C LYS A 75 8.36 35.75 9.79
N THR A 76 7.79 36.52 10.71
CA THR A 76 6.64 36.09 11.55
C THR A 76 5.33 36.79 11.21
N SER A 77 5.28 37.62 10.16
CA SER A 77 4.02 38.27 9.76
C SER A 77 3.02 37.24 9.24
N LYS A 78 1.72 37.56 9.27
CA LYS A 78 0.67 36.68 8.71
C LYS A 78 0.93 36.29 7.25
N LYS A 79 1.50 37.21 6.46
CA LYS A 79 1.88 36.97 5.06
C LYS A 79 3.02 35.95 4.97
N ASP A 80 4.02 36.07 5.83
CA ASP A 80 5.16 35.16 5.87
C ASP A 80 4.72 33.76 6.31
N VAL A 81 3.88 33.67 7.34
CA VAL A 81 3.31 32.41 7.82
C VAL A 81 2.54 31.71 6.69
N ALA A 82 1.69 32.44 5.94
CA ALA A 82 0.96 31.88 4.82
C ALA A 82 1.90 31.37 3.70
N TYR A 83 2.95 32.13 3.36
CA TYR A 83 3.93 31.73 2.36
C TYR A 83 4.71 30.47 2.77
N MET A 84 5.19 30.43 4.01
CA MET A 84 5.92 29.28 4.55
C MET A 84 5.03 28.04 4.65
N ALA A 85 3.76 28.19 5.05
CA ALA A 85 2.80 27.09 5.03
C ALA A 85 2.60 26.53 3.61
N GLY A 86 2.52 27.40 2.60
CA GLY A 86 2.45 26.99 1.19
C GLY A 86 3.69 26.19 0.74
N LEU A 87 4.89 26.62 1.12
CA LEU A 87 6.13 25.88 0.84
C LEU A 87 6.13 24.51 1.52
N GLN A 88 5.76 24.45 2.79
CA GLN A 88 5.72 23.21 3.57
C GLN A 88 4.74 22.20 2.96
N ILE A 89 3.52 22.63 2.66
CA ILE A 89 2.49 21.76 2.04
C ILE A 89 2.92 21.35 0.62
N GLY A 90 3.46 22.28 -0.17
CA GLY A 90 3.95 21.98 -1.52
C GLY A 90 5.08 20.94 -1.54
N GLN A 91 5.97 20.99 -0.55
CA GLN A 91 7.01 19.99 -0.35
C GLN A 91 6.41 18.64 0.07
N GLN A 92 5.44 18.62 0.98
CA GLN A 92 4.72 17.40 1.39
C GLN A 92 4.00 16.74 0.20
N ILE A 93 3.34 17.54 -0.64
CA ILE A 93 2.68 17.05 -1.86
C ILE A 93 3.70 16.36 -2.78
N SER A 94 4.80 17.06 -3.09
CA SER A 94 5.80 16.56 -4.04
C SER A 94 6.56 15.33 -3.51
N ASN A 95 6.91 15.32 -2.22
CA ASN A 95 7.82 14.33 -1.67
C ASN A 95 7.12 13.10 -1.08
N GLN A 96 5.85 13.22 -0.68
CA GLN A 96 5.13 12.14 0.00
C GLN A 96 3.83 11.79 -0.73
N MET A 97 2.93 12.76 -0.89
CA MET A 97 1.58 12.50 -1.40
C MET A 97 1.59 11.96 -2.83
N MET A 98 2.26 12.65 -3.75
CA MET A 98 2.34 12.22 -5.14
C MET A 98 3.06 10.89 -5.30
N LYS A 99 4.15 10.66 -4.54
CA LYS A 99 4.86 9.38 -4.57
C LYS A 99 3.96 8.23 -4.13
N GLY A 100 3.21 8.42 -3.04
CA GLY A 100 2.24 7.44 -2.55
C GLY A 100 1.14 7.15 -3.57
N ILE A 101 0.53 8.19 -4.15
CA ILE A 101 -0.51 8.05 -5.17
C ILE A 101 0.03 7.31 -6.39
N ASN A 102 1.20 7.70 -6.92
CA ASN A 102 1.80 7.04 -8.09
C ASN A 102 2.12 5.57 -7.82
N GLN A 103 2.68 5.27 -6.64
CA GLN A 103 3.02 3.90 -6.25
C GLN A 103 1.77 3.02 -6.19
N GLU A 104 0.69 3.52 -5.60
CA GLU A 104 -0.57 2.79 -5.53
C GLU A 104 -1.24 2.66 -6.91
N LEU A 105 -1.32 3.75 -7.65
CA LEU A 105 -2.08 3.85 -8.89
C LEU A 105 -1.46 3.05 -10.03
N PHE A 106 -0.13 3.01 -10.11
CA PHE A 106 0.61 2.37 -11.20
C PHE A 106 1.35 1.10 -10.76
N ALA A 107 0.96 0.50 -9.64
CA ALA A 107 1.54 -0.74 -9.12
C ALA A 107 3.09 -0.73 -8.98
N GLY A 108 3.66 0.45 -8.74
CA GLY A 108 5.10 0.69 -8.62
C GLY A 108 5.84 0.95 -9.94
N ASP A 109 5.16 1.09 -11.09
CA ASP A 109 5.76 1.49 -12.35
C ASP A 109 6.26 2.95 -12.27
N SER A 110 7.59 3.11 -12.22
CA SER A 110 8.24 4.42 -12.10
C SER A 110 8.18 5.27 -13.36
N THR A 111 7.73 4.72 -14.50
CA THR A 111 7.59 5.46 -15.77
C THR A 111 6.26 6.20 -15.87
N LYS A 112 5.29 5.87 -15.02
CA LYS A 112 3.97 6.49 -14.99
C LYS A 112 3.84 7.41 -13.77
N THR A 113 3.25 8.58 -13.98
CA THR A 113 2.97 9.55 -12.91
C THR A 113 1.70 10.33 -13.24
N ILE A 114 0.97 10.74 -12.21
CA ILE A 114 -0.03 11.78 -12.35
C ILE A 114 0.66 13.12 -12.69
N SER A 115 -0.08 14.03 -13.34
CA SER A 115 0.43 15.37 -13.64
C SER A 115 0.56 16.19 -12.35
N LYS A 116 1.79 16.63 -12.04
CA LYS A 116 2.08 17.52 -10.89
C LYS A 116 1.34 18.84 -11.01
N GLU A 117 1.31 19.41 -12.21
CA GLU A 117 0.70 20.72 -12.48
C GLU A 117 -0.81 20.66 -12.24
N ASN A 118 -1.49 19.66 -12.82
CA ASN A 118 -2.93 19.49 -12.63
C ASN A 118 -3.28 19.11 -11.19
N PHE A 119 -2.44 18.31 -10.53
CA PHE A 119 -2.63 17.97 -9.12
C PHE A 119 -2.58 19.23 -8.24
N ILE A 120 -1.58 20.09 -8.42
CA ILE A 120 -1.45 21.35 -7.68
C ILE A 120 -2.61 22.30 -8.01
N ALA A 121 -3.02 22.39 -9.29
CA ALA A 121 -4.17 23.19 -9.68
C ALA A 121 -5.45 22.74 -8.99
N GLY A 122 -5.72 21.43 -8.95
CA GLY A 122 -6.86 20.85 -8.22
C GLY A 122 -6.78 21.09 -6.72
N PHE A 123 -5.60 20.94 -6.13
CA PHE A 123 -5.36 21.19 -4.71
C PHE A 123 -5.65 22.66 -4.33
N ILE A 124 -5.19 23.61 -5.15
CA ILE A 124 -5.46 25.05 -4.96
C ILE A 124 -6.94 25.35 -5.16
N ALA A 125 -7.57 24.80 -6.21
CA ALA A 125 -9.00 24.99 -6.47
C ALA A 125 -9.85 24.52 -5.30
N GLY A 126 -9.56 23.34 -4.73
CA GLY A 126 -10.21 22.83 -3.53
C GLY A 126 -9.96 23.70 -2.29
N THR A 127 -8.72 24.13 -2.07
CA THR A 127 -8.35 24.96 -0.90
C THR A 127 -9.04 26.32 -0.91
N LEU A 128 -9.20 26.92 -2.09
CA LEU A 128 -9.84 28.23 -2.26
C LEU A 128 -11.35 28.13 -2.52
N GLU A 129 -11.92 26.92 -2.52
CA GLU A 129 -13.31 26.64 -2.89
C GLU A 129 -13.70 27.22 -4.28
N LYS A 130 -12.72 27.32 -5.19
CA LYS A 130 -12.90 27.82 -6.56
C LYS A 130 -13.09 26.67 -7.53
N THR A 131 -14.20 25.95 -7.38
CA THR A 131 -14.54 24.70 -8.07
C THR A 131 -15.15 24.92 -9.47
N ASN A 132 -14.55 25.80 -10.28
CA ASN A 132 -15.07 26.14 -11.62
C ASN A 132 -15.01 24.98 -12.64
N VAL A 133 -14.28 23.90 -12.32
CA VAL A 133 -14.06 22.73 -13.19
C VAL A 133 -14.98 21.56 -12.81
N MET A 134 -15.10 21.27 -11.52
CA MET A 134 -15.93 20.19 -10.97
C MET A 134 -16.22 20.45 -9.50
N THR A 135 -17.37 20.00 -9.01
CA THR A 135 -17.70 20.05 -7.58
C THR A 135 -16.82 19.07 -6.79
N MET A 136 -16.76 19.24 -5.46
CA MET A 136 -15.99 18.33 -4.61
C MET A 136 -16.55 16.90 -4.64
N GLU A 137 -17.88 16.74 -4.66
CA GLU A 137 -18.52 15.43 -4.75
C GLU A 137 -18.20 14.74 -6.08
N ALA A 138 -18.31 15.47 -7.20
CA ALA A 138 -17.97 14.94 -8.52
C ALA A 138 -16.48 14.56 -8.61
N ALA A 139 -15.59 15.36 -8.02
CA ALA A 139 -14.17 15.06 -7.97
C ALA A 139 -13.89 13.77 -7.16
N GLN A 140 -14.55 13.58 -6.02
CA GLN A 140 -14.40 12.39 -5.19
C GLN A 140 -14.90 11.13 -5.90
N GLU A 141 -16.08 11.20 -6.53
CA GLU A 141 -16.65 10.08 -7.27
C GLU A 141 -15.79 9.69 -8.49
N TYR A 142 -15.38 10.70 -9.27
CA TYR A 142 -14.49 10.49 -10.41
C TYR A 142 -13.15 9.91 -9.96
N THR A 143 -12.53 10.46 -8.91
CA THR A 143 -11.25 9.96 -8.39
C THR A 143 -11.36 8.51 -7.97
N ARG A 144 -12.38 8.13 -7.20
CA ARG A 144 -12.60 6.74 -6.79
C ARG A 144 -12.67 5.80 -7.99
N THR A 145 -13.56 6.10 -8.94
CA THR A 145 -13.80 5.23 -10.11
C THR A 145 -12.61 5.16 -11.05
N ALA A 146 -11.98 6.29 -11.35
CA ALA A 146 -10.81 6.35 -12.22
C ALA A 146 -9.58 5.69 -11.59
N MET A 147 -9.35 5.89 -10.29
CA MET A 147 -8.22 5.24 -9.60
C MET A 147 -8.37 3.73 -9.57
N ASP A 148 -9.57 3.21 -9.28
CA ASP A 148 -9.83 1.77 -9.31
C ASP A 148 -9.54 1.17 -10.70
N ALA A 149 -10.05 1.81 -11.76
CA ALA A 149 -9.83 1.35 -13.13
C ALA A 149 -8.36 1.41 -13.57
N ILE A 150 -7.64 2.49 -13.24
CA ILE A 150 -6.22 2.62 -13.58
C ILE A 150 -5.38 1.61 -12.80
N LYS A 151 -5.68 1.41 -11.51
CA LYS A 151 -4.99 0.43 -10.65
C LYS A 151 -5.20 -0.99 -11.16
N GLU A 152 -6.44 -1.34 -11.52
CA GLU A 152 -6.74 -2.66 -12.08
C GLU A 152 -5.96 -2.89 -13.39
N LYS A 153 -5.96 -1.91 -14.29
CA LYS A 153 -5.19 -1.99 -15.54
C LYS A 153 -3.68 -2.10 -15.30
N ALA A 154 -3.14 -1.33 -14.35
CA ALA A 154 -1.71 -1.39 -14.00
C ALA A 154 -1.34 -2.77 -13.42
N MET A 155 -2.21 -3.35 -12.60
CA MET A 155 -2.02 -4.70 -12.08
C MET A 155 -2.10 -5.74 -13.19
N GLU A 156 -3.04 -5.62 -14.11
CA GLU A 156 -3.16 -6.52 -15.26
C GLU A 156 -1.92 -6.47 -16.15
N GLU A 157 -1.40 -5.27 -16.46
CA GLU A 157 -0.15 -5.12 -17.21
C GLU A 157 1.05 -5.72 -16.46
N LYS A 158 1.17 -5.46 -15.16
CA LYS A 158 2.27 -5.96 -14.32
C LYS A 158 2.27 -7.48 -14.18
N TYR A 159 1.10 -8.10 -14.16
CA TYR A 159 0.92 -9.54 -13.96
C TYR A 159 0.38 -10.24 -15.21
N ALA A 160 0.57 -9.65 -16.39
CA ALA A 160 0.10 -10.17 -17.67
C ALA A 160 0.63 -11.60 -17.92
N ASP A 161 1.90 -11.85 -17.60
CA ASP A 161 2.51 -13.17 -17.74
C ASP A 161 1.87 -14.22 -16.83
N ASN A 162 1.51 -13.85 -15.59
CA ASN A 162 0.84 -14.75 -14.65
C ASN A 162 -0.58 -15.10 -15.12
N LYS A 163 -1.31 -14.07 -15.60
CA LYS A 163 -2.64 -14.24 -16.19
C LYS A 163 -2.58 -15.17 -17.40
N ALA A 164 -1.66 -14.90 -18.34
CA ALA A 164 -1.48 -15.70 -19.55
C ALA A 164 -1.07 -17.15 -19.25
N ALA A 165 -0.19 -17.37 -18.26
CA ALA A 165 0.19 -18.70 -17.82
C ALA A 165 -1.01 -19.48 -17.24
N GLY A 166 -1.85 -18.81 -16.43
CA GLY A 166 -3.07 -19.39 -15.89
C GLY A 166 -4.12 -19.73 -16.96
N GLU A 167 -4.32 -18.84 -17.93
CA GLU A 167 -5.23 -19.06 -19.07
C GLU A 167 -4.76 -20.23 -19.95
N LYS A 168 -3.46 -20.26 -20.28
CA LYS A 168 -2.86 -21.37 -21.02
C LYS A 168 -3.00 -22.69 -20.28
N PHE A 169 -2.74 -22.71 -18.98
CA PHE A 169 -2.93 -23.92 -18.16
C PHE A 169 -4.37 -24.44 -18.25
N LEU A 170 -5.37 -23.57 -18.13
CA LEU A 170 -6.78 -23.96 -18.21
C LEU A 170 -7.17 -24.44 -19.63
N GLU A 171 -6.64 -23.81 -20.67
CA GLU A 171 -6.87 -24.21 -22.06
C GLU A 171 -6.34 -25.62 -22.36
N GLU A 172 -5.17 -25.96 -21.81
CA GLU A 172 -4.60 -27.31 -21.90
C GLU A 172 -5.34 -28.29 -21.00
N ASN A 173 -5.78 -27.85 -19.81
CA ASN A 173 -6.39 -28.70 -18.81
C ASN A 173 -7.79 -29.18 -19.20
N LYS A 174 -8.61 -28.36 -19.87
CA LYS A 174 -9.96 -28.76 -20.33
C LYS A 174 -9.94 -29.92 -21.34
N ALA A 175 -8.81 -30.18 -22.00
CA ALA A 175 -8.66 -31.29 -22.94
C ALA A 175 -8.29 -32.62 -22.25
N LYS A 176 -7.96 -32.59 -20.95
CA LYS A 176 -7.59 -33.79 -20.20
C LYS A 176 -8.82 -34.65 -19.88
N GLU A 177 -8.60 -35.96 -19.85
CA GLU A 177 -9.66 -36.92 -19.55
C GLU A 177 -10.28 -36.70 -18.15
N GLY A 178 -11.61 -36.65 -18.13
CA GLY A 178 -12.42 -36.47 -16.92
C GLY A 178 -12.55 -35.02 -16.45
N VAL A 179 -11.91 -34.05 -17.11
CA VAL A 179 -12.10 -32.63 -16.82
C VAL A 179 -13.38 -32.12 -17.47
N GLN A 180 -14.20 -31.43 -16.69
CA GLN A 180 -15.43 -30.78 -17.12
C GLN A 180 -15.29 -29.27 -16.92
N THR A 181 -15.95 -28.47 -17.76
CA THR A 181 -15.94 -26.99 -17.68
C THR A 181 -17.37 -26.47 -17.56
N THR A 182 -17.62 -25.62 -16.57
CA THR A 182 -18.94 -24.97 -16.39
C THR A 182 -19.06 -23.69 -17.23
N PRO A 183 -20.26 -23.12 -17.38
CA PRO A 183 -20.44 -21.86 -18.09
C PRO A 183 -19.68 -20.66 -17.49
N SER A 184 -19.33 -20.70 -16.20
CA SER A 184 -18.55 -19.65 -15.54
C SER A 184 -17.04 -19.74 -15.85
N GLY A 185 -16.61 -20.85 -16.46
CA GLY A 185 -15.21 -21.19 -16.73
C GLY A 185 -14.53 -22.00 -15.62
N LEU A 186 -15.23 -22.32 -14.52
CA LEU A 186 -14.71 -23.29 -13.54
C LEU A 186 -14.47 -24.63 -14.22
N GLN A 187 -13.28 -25.20 -14.04
CA GLN A 187 -12.99 -26.57 -14.45
C GLN A 187 -12.92 -27.46 -13.22
N TYR A 188 -13.36 -28.70 -13.37
CA TYR A 188 -13.27 -29.68 -12.29
C TYR A 188 -13.13 -31.10 -12.84
N LYS A 189 -12.59 -31.98 -12.01
CA LYS A 189 -12.51 -33.43 -12.25
C LYS A 189 -13.01 -34.17 -11.02
N VAL A 190 -13.97 -35.07 -11.22
CA VAL A 190 -14.47 -35.95 -10.16
C VAL A 190 -13.46 -37.07 -9.93
N ILE A 191 -12.88 -37.13 -8.73
CA ILE A 191 -11.96 -38.20 -8.32
C ILE A 191 -12.75 -39.33 -7.65
N THR A 192 -13.62 -38.96 -6.73
CA THR A 192 -14.57 -39.86 -6.08
C THR A 192 -15.95 -39.21 -6.10
N GLU A 193 -16.95 -39.94 -6.60
CA GLU A 193 -18.34 -39.50 -6.58
C GLU A 193 -19.00 -39.87 -5.25
N GLY A 194 -19.43 -38.85 -4.51
CA GLY A 194 -20.20 -38.99 -3.29
C GLY A 194 -21.65 -39.39 -3.57
N LYS A 195 -22.36 -39.82 -2.53
CA LYS A 195 -23.76 -40.25 -2.61
C LYS A 195 -24.67 -39.50 -1.63
N GLY A 196 -24.13 -38.51 -0.94
CA GLY A 196 -24.88 -37.69 0.00
C GLY A 196 -25.61 -36.52 -0.67
N GLU A 197 -26.25 -35.70 0.15
CA GLU A 197 -26.93 -34.50 -0.28
C GLU A 197 -25.95 -33.48 -0.90
N VAL A 198 -26.41 -32.70 -1.88
CA VAL A 198 -25.66 -31.58 -2.43
C VAL A 198 -25.96 -30.33 -1.59
N PRO A 199 -24.95 -29.66 -1.00
CA PRO A 199 -25.17 -28.48 -0.18
C PRO A 199 -25.83 -27.32 -0.94
N ALA A 200 -26.75 -26.60 -0.28
CA ALA A 200 -27.11 -25.25 -0.70
C ALA A 200 -25.96 -24.27 -0.40
N ASP A 201 -25.93 -23.12 -1.06
CA ASP A 201 -24.91 -22.07 -0.87
C ASP A 201 -24.89 -21.49 0.56
N THR A 202 -26.02 -21.55 1.27
CA THR A 202 -26.16 -21.09 2.66
C THR A 202 -25.65 -22.12 3.69
N CYS A 203 -25.43 -23.37 3.28
CA CYS A 203 -25.00 -24.44 4.18
C CYS A 203 -23.59 -24.21 4.72
N LYS A 204 -23.38 -24.67 5.97
CA LYS A 204 -22.04 -24.90 6.50
C LYS A 204 -21.57 -26.28 6.06
N VAL A 205 -20.42 -26.33 5.39
CA VAL A 205 -19.82 -27.57 4.89
C VAL A 205 -18.52 -27.85 5.62
N LYS A 206 -18.26 -29.12 5.87
CA LYS A 206 -17.00 -29.60 6.43
C LYS A 206 -16.19 -30.25 5.32
N VAL A 207 -14.96 -29.77 5.11
CA VAL A 207 -14.12 -30.20 3.99
C VAL A 207 -12.70 -30.52 4.41
N HIS A 208 -12.08 -31.48 3.73
CA HIS A 208 -10.64 -31.48 3.56
C HIS A 208 -10.25 -30.83 2.25
N TYR A 209 -9.11 -30.14 2.22
CA TYR A 209 -8.63 -29.54 0.99
C TYR A 209 -7.12 -29.30 0.99
N LYS A 210 -6.58 -29.14 -0.22
CA LYS A 210 -5.22 -28.69 -0.51
C LYS A 210 -5.28 -27.73 -1.70
N GLY A 211 -4.81 -26.50 -1.50
CA GLY A 211 -4.73 -25.46 -2.51
C GLY A 211 -3.29 -25.23 -2.98
N THR A 212 -3.09 -25.26 -4.29
CA THR A 212 -1.79 -25.02 -4.93
C THR A 212 -1.90 -24.01 -6.08
N LEU A 213 -0.82 -23.30 -6.35
CA LEU A 213 -0.64 -22.57 -7.61
C LEU A 213 -0.43 -23.56 -8.77
N ILE A 214 -0.49 -23.07 -10.01
CA ILE A 214 -0.30 -23.90 -11.22
C ILE A 214 1.10 -24.51 -11.32
N ASP A 215 2.09 -23.96 -10.60
CA ASP A 215 3.45 -24.48 -10.50
C ASP A 215 3.61 -25.55 -9.40
N GLY A 216 2.54 -25.90 -8.69
CA GLY A 216 2.52 -26.86 -7.60
C GLY A 216 2.86 -26.29 -6.22
N THR A 217 3.17 -24.99 -6.11
CA THR A 217 3.40 -24.34 -4.81
C THR A 217 2.14 -24.39 -3.97
N GLU A 218 2.18 -25.10 -2.85
CA GLU A 218 1.07 -25.18 -1.90
C GLU A 218 1.00 -23.91 -1.05
N PHE A 219 -0.18 -23.26 -1.04
CA PHE A 219 -0.42 -22.05 -0.26
C PHE A 219 -1.37 -22.26 0.93
N ASP A 220 -2.19 -23.33 0.90
CA ASP A 220 -3.07 -23.69 2.01
C ASP A 220 -3.43 -25.19 1.97
N SER A 221 -3.51 -25.83 3.14
CA SER A 221 -3.88 -27.24 3.26
C SER A 221 -4.45 -27.57 4.63
N SER A 222 -5.65 -28.13 4.67
CA SER A 222 -6.22 -28.66 5.91
C SER A 222 -5.59 -30.00 6.31
N TYR A 223 -5.08 -30.77 5.33
CA TYR A 223 -4.34 -32.01 5.60
C TYR A 223 -3.06 -31.72 6.41
N LYS A 224 -2.33 -30.64 6.12
CA LYS A 224 -1.16 -30.23 6.92
C LYS A 224 -1.51 -29.87 8.37
N ARG A 225 -2.74 -29.43 8.62
CA ARG A 225 -3.25 -29.13 9.97
C ARG A 225 -3.81 -30.35 10.69
N ASN A 226 -3.93 -31.50 10.02
CA ASN A 226 -4.54 -32.73 10.52
C ASN A 226 -6.00 -32.56 11.01
N GLU A 227 -6.71 -31.54 10.52
CA GLU A 227 -8.11 -31.29 10.88
C GLU A 227 -8.90 -30.75 9.68
N PRO A 228 -10.15 -31.20 9.47
CA PRO A 228 -11.02 -30.61 8.45
C PRO A 228 -11.36 -29.15 8.77
N SER A 229 -11.68 -28.36 7.74
CA SER A 229 -12.12 -26.98 7.91
C SER A 229 -13.61 -26.86 7.61
N THR A 230 -14.28 -25.99 8.36
CA THR A 230 -15.71 -25.70 8.16
C THR A 230 -15.86 -24.32 7.53
N PHE A 231 -16.62 -24.24 6.44
CA PHE A 231 -16.91 -23.00 5.73
C PHE A 231 -18.41 -22.86 5.48
N ARG A 232 -18.92 -21.63 5.36
CA ARG A 232 -20.19 -21.42 4.68
C ARG A 232 -19.93 -21.37 3.17
N ALA A 233 -20.70 -22.11 2.39
CA ALA A 233 -20.45 -22.23 0.94
C ALA A 233 -20.51 -20.89 0.20
N ASN A 234 -21.27 -19.90 0.70
CA ASN A 234 -21.33 -18.54 0.16
C ASN A 234 -20.31 -17.54 0.76
N GLN A 235 -19.39 -17.97 1.62
CA GLN A 235 -18.36 -17.12 2.24
C GLN A 235 -16.93 -17.50 1.82
N VAL A 236 -16.80 -18.16 0.68
CA VAL A 236 -15.53 -18.55 0.06
C VAL A 236 -15.43 -17.93 -1.34
N ILE A 237 -14.31 -18.16 -2.05
CA ILE A 237 -14.16 -17.68 -3.42
C ILE A 237 -15.26 -18.25 -4.33
N LYS A 238 -15.65 -17.50 -5.36
CA LYS A 238 -16.79 -17.83 -6.23
C LYS A 238 -16.70 -19.25 -6.82
N GLY A 239 -15.51 -19.67 -7.23
CA GLY A 239 -15.29 -21.01 -7.78
C GLY A 239 -15.53 -22.13 -6.76
N TRP A 240 -15.23 -21.88 -5.48
CA TRP A 240 -15.57 -22.82 -4.40
C TRP A 240 -17.07 -22.85 -4.13
N THR A 241 -17.72 -21.69 -4.06
CA THR A 241 -19.19 -21.62 -3.89
C THR A 241 -19.89 -22.43 -4.97
N GLU A 242 -19.51 -22.22 -6.23
CA GLU A 242 -20.06 -22.97 -7.36
C GLU A 242 -19.80 -24.48 -7.23
N ALA A 243 -18.54 -24.89 -7.01
CA ALA A 243 -18.18 -26.30 -6.87
C ALA A 243 -18.92 -27.00 -5.74
N LEU A 244 -18.95 -26.40 -4.54
CA LEU A 244 -19.58 -26.98 -3.36
C LEU A 244 -21.09 -27.21 -3.55
N THR A 245 -21.76 -26.36 -4.33
CA THR A 245 -23.19 -26.50 -4.66
C THR A 245 -23.48 -27.49 -5.79
N MET A 246 -22.44 -28.12 -6.36
CA MET A 246 -22.56 -29.21 -7.34
C MET A 246 -22.04 -30.54 -6.79
N MET A 247 -21.23 -30.51 -5.73
CA MET A 247 -20.59 -31.69 -5.14
C MET A 247 -21.54 -32.43 -4.18
N PRO A 248 -21.91 -33.69 -4.45
CA PRO A 248 -22.55 -34.53 -3.45
C PRO A 248 -21.64 -34.75 -2.24
N VAL A 249 -22.20 -34.77 -1.03
CA VAL A 249 -21.43 -35.14 0.17
C VAL A 249 -20.79 -36.53 0.00
N GLY A 250 -19.53 -36.63 0.43
CA GLY A 250 -18.64 -37.78 0.23
C GLY A 250 -17.80 -37.70 -1.05
N SER A 251 -17.98 -36.65 -1.87
CA SER A 251 -17.20 -36.47 -3.09
C SER A 251 -15.80 -35.96 -2.82
N LYS A 252 -14.87 -36.36 -3.67
CA LYS A 252 -13.54 -35.77 -3.79
C LYS A 252 -13.34 -35.26 -5.21
N TRP A 253 -13.12 -33.97 -5.38
CA TRP A 253 -12.94 -33.32 -6.68
C TRP A 253 -11.59 -32.60 -6.74
N GLU A 254 -10.99 -32.56 -7.92
CA GLU A 254 -9.99 -31.54 -8.26
C GLU A 254 -10.70 -30.38 -8.95
N LEU A 255 -10.42 -29.15 -8.50
CA LEU A 255 -10.95 -27.91 -9.04
C LEU A 255 -9.80 -27.11 -9.64
N TYR A 256 -10.03 -26.52 -10.81
CA TYR A 256 -9.12 -25.59 -11.46
C TYR A 256 -9.88 -24.29 -11.70
N ILE A 257 -9.55 -23.30 -10.87
CA ILE A 257 -10.36 -22.10 -10.66
C ILE A 257 -9.69 -20.93 -11.38
N PRO A 258 -10.31 -20.38 -12.44
CA PRO A 258 -9.77 -19.21 -13.11
C PRO A 258 -9.78 -17.99 -12.19
N GLN A 259 -8.88 -17.04 -12.45
CA GLN A 259 -8.64 -15.89 -11.58
C GLN A 259 -9.89 -15.06 -11.24
N ASN A 260 -10.84 -14.94 -12.16
CA ASN A 260 -12.10 -14.19 -11.99
C ASN A 260 -13.07 -14.87 -11.01
N LEU A 261 -12.90 -16.18 -10.79
CA LEU A 261 -13.63 -16.96 -9.79
C LEU A 261 -12.83 -17.15 -8.49
N ALA A 262 -11.61 -16.61 -8.43
CA ALA A 262 -10.70 -16.62 -7.29
C ALA A 262 -10.47 -15.19 -6.74
N TYR A 263 -9.22 -14.74 -6.67
CA TYR A 263 -8.83 -13.44 -6.09
C TYR A 263 -8.71 -12.29 -7.09
N GLY A 264 -8.85 -12.56 -8.40
CA GLY A 264 -8.77 -11.52 -9.44
C GLY A 264 -7.45 -10.75 -9.40
N SER A 265 -7.52 -9.42 -9.51
CA SER A 265 -6.36 -8.51 -9.42
C SER A 265 -5.78 -8.35 -8.02
N ARG A 266 -6.37 -8.97 -6.99
CA ARG A 266 -5.94 -8.83 -5.59
C ARG A 266 -4.87 -9.85 -5.25
N GLU A 267 -3.85 -9.39 -4.52
CA GLU A 267 -2.84 -10.26 -3.91
C GLU A 267 -3.34 -10.80 -2.56
N SER A 268 -3.05 -12.07 -2.26
CA SER A 268 -3.45 -12.71 -1.01
C SER A 268 -2.40 -13.72 -0.54
N GLY A 269 -1.59 -13.34 0.44
CA GLY A 269 -0.52 -14.20 0.95
C GLY A 269 0.49 -14.54 -0.15
N GLN A 270 0.59 -15.83 -0.51
CA GLN A 270 1.43 -16.30 -1.61
C GLN A 270 0.75 -16.23 -2.99
N ILE A 271 -0.56 -15.95 -3.02
CA ILE A 271 -1.35 -15.89 -4.25
C ILE A 271 -1.15 -14.53 -4.90
N LYS A 272 -0.43 -14.54 -6.03
CA LYS A 272 -0.22 -13.35 -6.84
C LYS A 272 -1.53 -12.96 -7.57
N PRO A 273 -1.69 -11.68 -7.94
CA PRO A 273 -2.77 -11.22 -8.80
C PRO A 273 -2.90 -12.06 -10.08
N PHE A 274 -4.14 -12.29 -10.49
CA PHE A 274 -4.54 -13.05 -11.67
C PHE A 274 -4.11 -14.52 -11.69
N SER A 275 -3.82 -15.11 -10.53
CA SER A 275 -3.47 -16.53 -10.43
C SER A 275 -4.68 -17.44 -10.65
N THR A 276 -4.51 -18.44 -11.51
CA THR A 276 -5.36 -19.64 -11.52
C THR A 276 -5.00 -20.50 -10.30
N LEU A 277 -6.00 -21.04 -9.60
CA LEU A 277 -5.80 -21.88 -8.43
C LEU A 277 -6.21 -23.32 -8.71
N VAL A 278 -5.46 -24.26 -8.14
CA VAL A 278 -5.81 -25.68 -8.18
C VAL A 278 -6.14 -26.12 -6.76
N PHE A 279 -7.28 -26.78 -6.60
CA PHE A 279 -7.69 -27.34 -5.31
C PHE A 279 -8.02 -28.81 -5.44
N GLU A 280 -7.55 -29.60 -4.50
CA GLU A 280 -8.15 -30.90 -4.19
C GLU A 280 -9.12 -30.66 -3.03
N VAL A 281 -10.41 -31.01 -3.20
CA VAL A 281 -11.45 -30.79 -2.19
C VAL A 281 -12.21 -32.07 -1.94
N GLU A 282 -12.32 -32.45 -0.68
CA GLU A 282 -13.09 -33.59 -0.19
C GLU A 282 -14.22 -33.07 0.71
N LEU A 283 -15.46 -33.23 0.26
CA LEU A 283 -16.64 -32.77 0.98
C LEU A 283 -17.11 -33.85 1.96
N LEU A 284 -16.86 -33.64 3.26
CA LEU A 284 -17.12 -34.63 4.30
C LEU A 284 -18.57 -34.61 4.79
N GLY A 285 -19.23 -33.45 4.75
CA GLY A 285 -20.61 -33.32 5.21
C GLY A 285 -21.13 -31.90 5.28
N ILE A 286 -22.42 -31.79 5.58
CA ILE A 286 -23.13 -30.54 5.86
C ILE A 286 -23.36 -30.48 7.37
N GLU A 287 -22.88 -29.41 8.02
CA GLU A 287 -23.20 -29.14 9.41
C GLU A 287 -24.63 -28.60 9.49
N LYS A 288 -25.48 -29.29 10.27
CA LYS A 288 -26.81 -28.80 10.60
C LYS A 288 -26.68 -27.66 11.60
N GLU A 289 -27.30 -26.52 11.32
CA GLU A 289 -27.45 -25.47 12.34
C GLU A 289 -28.24 -26.05 13.52
N LYS A 290 -27.71 -25.92 14.73
CA LYS A 290 -28.40 -26.28 15.97
C LYS A 290 -29.37 -25.19 16.38
#